data_AF-A0A6H2Y3G8-F1
#
_entry.id   AF-A0A6H2Y3G8-F1
#
_cell.length_a   1.000
_cell.length_b   1.000
_cell.length_c   1.000
_cell.angle_alpha   90.00
_cell.angle_beta   90.00
_cell.angle_gamma   90.00
#
_symmetry.space_group_name_H-M   'P 1'
#
loop_
_entity.id
_entity.type
_entity.pdbx_description
1 polymer ?
#
loop_
_entity_poly.entity_id
_entity_poly.type
_entity_poly.pdbx_seq_one_letter_code
_entity_poly.pdbx_strand_id
1 'polypeptide(L)'
;MLYQTTISHAANADGERVNIRTPGLRDGDLFLCEYCGSTLQLITDQGGIRRFIHTLHNNLATVKAVNCPQLPGERKRRMASPTVTGNWQCRVCHSRWYGDKRCPGCD
;
A
#
# COMPACT_ATOMS: atom_id res chain seq x y z
N MET A 1 -12.56 -2.41 -1.39
CA MET A 1 -11.89 -1.19 -0.87
C MET A 1 -11.13 -0.57 -2.02
N LEU A 2 -11.62 0.55 -2.57
CA LEU A 2 -10.91 1.34 -3.57
C LEU A 2 -9.98 2.29 -2.82
N TYR A 3 -8.68 2.27 -3.13
CA TYR A 3 -7.71 3.15 -2.48
C TYR A 3 -7.55 4.39 -3.35
N GLN A 4 -8.08 5.52 -2.87
CA GLN A 4 -7.89 6.81 -3.52
C GLN A 4 -6.48 7.32 -3.21
N THR A 5 -5.56 7.09 -4.14
CA THR A 5 -4.21 7.67 -4.13
C THR A 5 -4.17 8.80 -5.16
N THR A 6 -3.59 9.95 -4.81
CA THR A 6 -3.49 11.11 -5.72
C THR A 6 -2.32 10.92 -6.69
N ILE A 7 -2.48 10.04 -7.68
CA ILE A 7 -1.44 9.81 -8.69
C ILE A 7 -1.50 10.90 -9.76
N SER A 8 -0.40 11.62 -9.92
CA SER A 8 -0.28 12.73 -10.87
C SER A 8 0.11 12.27 -12.28
N HIS A 9 0.86 11.16 -12.39
CA HIS A 9 1.42 10.66 -13.65
C HIS A 9 1.27 9.14 -13.74
N ALA A 10 1.03 8.66 -14.95
CA ALA A 10 0.92 7.24 -15.27
C ALA A 10 1.59 6.95 -16.63
N ALA A 11 1.89 5.69 -16.92
CA ALA A 11 2.30 5.25 -18.26
C ALA A 11 1.10 4.66 -19.00
N ASN A 12 0.92 5.02 -20.28
CA ASN A 12 -0.07 4.41 -21.17
C ASN A 12 0.44 3.06 -21.74
N ALA A 13 -0.35 2.42 -22.61
CA ALA A 13 0.01 1.14 -23.24
C ALA A 13 1.29 1.23 -24.11
N ASP A 14 1.56 2.42 -24.67
CA ASP A 14 2.74 2.70 -25.48
C ASP A 14 3.99 3.01 -24.61
N GLY A 15 3.84 3.02 -23.28
CA GLY A 15 4.90 3.34 -22.34
C GLY A 15 5.17 4.84 -22.18
N GLU A 16 4.35 5.70 -22.77
CA GLU A 16 4.46 7.14 -22.65
C GLU A 16 3.91 7.64 -21.31
N ARG A 17 4.60 8.61 -20.74
CA ARG A 17 4.19 9.26 -19.49
C ARG A 17 3.05 10.24 -19.76
N VAL A 18 1.87 9.91 -19.25
CA VAL A 18 0.65 10.70 -19.37
C VAL A 18 0.20 11.25 -18.01
N ASN A 19 -0.52 12.37 -18.03
CA ASN A 19 -1.15 12.96 -16.85
C ASN A 19 -2.63 13.23 -17.12
N ILE A 20 -3.39 13.63 -16.10
CA ILE A 20 -4.85 13.84 -16.22
C ILE A 20 -5.26 14.91 -17.25
N ARG A 21 -4.33 15.76 -17.70
CA ARG A 21 -4.53 16.82 -18.71
C ARG A 21 -4.13 16.37 -20.11
N THR A 22 -3.51 15.18 -20.26
CA THR A 22 -3.13 14.65 -21.57
C THR A 22 -4.40 14.47 -22.42
N PRO A 23 -4.46 15.08 -23.62
CA PRO A 23 -5.60 14.91 -24.51
C PRO A 23 -5.65 13.46 -25.03
N GLY A 24 -6.87 12.96 -25.27
CA GLY A 24 -7.08 11.62 -25.83
C GLY A 24 -7.18 10.48 -24.82
N LEU A 25 -7.02 10.74 -23.52
CA LEU A 25 -7.25 9.72 -22.48
C LEU A 25 -8.72 9.27 -22.44
N ARG A 26 -8.96 7.96 -22.47
CA ARG A 26 -10.29 7.37 -22.41
C ARG A 26 -10.53 6.67 -21.06
N ASP A 27 -11.78 6.70 -20.63
CA ASP A 27 -12.22 5.90 -19.49
C ASP A 27 -12.20 4.42 -19.91
N GLY A 28 -11.60 3.55 -19.09
CA GLY A 28 -11.37 2.14 -19.41
C GLY A 28 -9.98 1.80 -19.97
N ASP A 29 -9.16 2.79 -20.33
CA ASP A 29 -7.76 2.54 -20.71
C ASP A 29 -6.96 2.01 -19.51
N LEU A 30 -6.05 1.08 -19.80
CA LEU A 30 -5.19 0.47 -18.79
C LEU A 30 -3.92 1.32 -18.64
N PHE A 31 -3.71 1.88 -17.46
CA PHE A 31 -2.52 2.68 -17.16
C PHE A 31 -1.62 1.96 -16.16
N LEU A 32 -0.35 2.35 -16.11
CA LEU A 32 0.59 1.84 -15.12
C LEU A 32 1.10 2.96 -14.22
N CYS A 33 1.19 2.68 -12.93
CA CYS A 33 1.78 3.61 -11.97
C CYS A 33 3.28 3.71 -12.19
N GLU A 34 3.78 4.93 -12.42
CA GLU A 34 5.20 5.21 -12.58
C GLU A 34 6.05 4.78 -11.36
N TYR A 35 5.45 4.76 -10.16
CA TYR A 35 6.19 4.48 -8.92
C TYR A 35 6.23 3.00 -8.53
N CYS A 36 5.16 2.23 -8.83
CA CYS A 36 5.05 0.83 -8.38
C CYS A 36 4.78 -0.17 -9.51
N GLY A 37 4.55 0.31 -10.74
CA GLY A 37 4.21 -0.54 -11.88
C GLY A 37 2.93 -1.34 -11.69
N SER A 38 2.01 -0.87 -10.84
CA SER A 38 0.67 -1.42 -10.69
C SER A 38 -0.27 -0.85 -11.73
N THR A 39 -1.31 -1.59 -12.04
CA THR A 39 -2.40 -1.12 -12.90
C THR A 39 -3.15 0.04 -12.24
N LEU A 40 -3.41 1.06 -13.05
CA LEU A 40 -4.20 2.23 -12.74
C LEU A 40 -5.40 2.30 -13.68
N GLN A 41 -6.49 2.84 -13.17
CA GLN A 41 -7.67 3.21 -13.94
C GLN A 41 -7.88 4.71 -13.83
N LEU A 42 -8.22 5.33 -14.95
CA LEU A 42 -8.68 6.70 -14.98
C LEU A 42 -10.16 6.72 -14.60
N ILE A 43 -10.52 7.45 -13.55
CA ILE A 43 -11.90 7.72 -13.19
C ILE A 43 -12.18 9.21 -13.27
N THR A 44 -13.39 9.55 -13.71
CA THR A 44 -13.89 10.92 -13.66
C THR A 44 -14.89 11.02 -12.53
N ASP A 45 -14.61 11.88 -11.55
CA ASP A 45 -15.50 12.15 -10.42
C ASP A 45 -16.76 12.92 -10.88
N GLN A 46 -17.79 12.99 -10.05
CA GLN A 46 -19.05 13.70 -10.30
C GLN A 46 -18.83 15.19 -10.62
N GLY A 47 -17.73 15.78 -10.14
CA GLY A 47 -17.31 17.14 -10.47
C GLY A 47 -16.50 17.29 -11.78
N GLY A 48 -16.42 16.26 -12.62
CA GLY A 48 -15.62 16.26 -13.85
C GLY A 48 -14.10 16.16 -13.63
N ILE A 49 -13.67 15.95 -12.39
CA ILE A 49 -12.25 15.85 -12.05
C ILE A 49 -11.76 14.43 -12.36
N ARG A 50 -10.83 14.35 -13.30
CA ARG A 50 -10.15 13.10 -13.68
C ARG A 50 -9.06 12.75 -12.67
N ARG A 51 -9.01 11.50 -12.22
CA ARG A 51 -7.99 10.99 -11.30
C ARG A 51 -7.58 9.58 -11.68
N PHE A 52 -6.30 9.26 -11.50
CA PHE A 52 -5.82 7.88 -11.60
C PHE A 52 -5.93 7.19 -10.25
N ILE A 53 -6.54 6.00 -10.23
CA ILE A 53 -6.65 5.16 -9.05
C ILE A 53 -6.03 3.79 -9.28
N HIS A 54 -5.48 3.20 -8.23
CA HIS A 54 -5.03 1.82 -8.27
C HIS A 54 -6.22 0.87 -8.39
N THR A 55 -6.17 0.00 -9.39
CA THR A 55 -7.10 -1.11 -9.50
C THR A 55 -6.49 -2.37 -8.93
N LEU A 56 -7.15 -2.94 -7.92
CA LEU A 56 -6.68 -4.12 -7.21
C LEU A 56 -7.36 -5.38 -7.75
N HIS A 57 -7.16 -5.67 -9.04
CA HIS A 57 -7.78 -6.83 -9.68
C HIS A 57 -7.10 -8.16 -9.34
N ASN A 58 -5.86 -8.15 -8.84
CA ASN A 58 -5.15 -9.36 -8.44
C ASN A 58 -4.23 -9.13 -7.22
N ASN A 59 -3.74 -10.23 -6.65
CA ASN A 59 -2.86 -10.20 -5.47
C ASN A 59 -1.56 -9.43 -5.74
N LEU A 60 -1.02 -9.49 -6.95
CA LEU A 60 0.20 -8.79 -7.34
C LEU A 60 0.00 -7.26 -7.36
N ALA A 61 -1.08 -6.79 -7.97
CA ALA A 61 -1.50 -5.39 -7.97
C ALA A 61 -1.80 -4.90 -6.57
N THR A 62 -2.36 -5.77 -5.71
CA THR A 62 -2.56 -5.48 -4.29
C THR A 62 -1.24 -5.24 -3.56
N VAL A 63 -0.27 -6.15 -3.71
CA VAL A 63 1.05 -6.02 -3.07
C VAL A 63 1.80 -4.78 -3.57
N LYS A 64 1.82 -4.56 -4.89
CA LYS A 64 2.49 -3.41 -5.49
C LYS A 64 1.81 -2.09 -5.12
N ALA A 65 0.47 -2.04 -5.13
CA ALA A 65 -0.27 -0.87 -4.73
C ALA A 65 0.01 -0.56 -3.26
N VAL A 66 -0.13 -1.51 -2.33
CA VAL A 66 0.11 -1.28 -0.88
C VAL A 66 1.51 -0.72 -0.58
N ASN A 67 2.51 -1.06 -1.39
CA ASN A 67 3.88 -0.54 -1.25
C ASN A 67 4.14 0.73 -2.09
N CYS A 68 3.13 1.25 -2.79
CA CYS A 68 3.28 2.43 -3.63
C CYS A 68 3.61 3.67 -2.77
N PRO A 69 4.68 4.43 -3.09
CA PRO A 69 5.07 5.63 -2.37
C PRO A 69 3.96 6.68 -2.26
N GLN A 70 3.01 6.68 -3.21
CA GLN A 70 1.89 7.62 -3.31
C GLN A 70 0.65 7.17 -2.52
N LEU A 71 0.71 6.07 -1.76
CA LEU A 71 -0.41 5.75 -0.86
C LEU A 71 -0.50 6.79 0.26
N PRO A 72 -1.70 7.34 0.55
CA PRO A 72 -1.88 8.17 1.71
C PRO A 72 -1.46 7.37 2.95
N GLY A 73 -0.54 7.97 3.72
CA GLY A 73 0.24 7.30 4.76
C GLY A 73 -0.57 6.74 5.93
N GLU A 74 -1.89 6.94 5.97
CA GLU A 74 -2.80 6.42 7.01
C GLU A 74 -2.77 4.88 7.13
N ARG A 75 -2.26 4.18 6.11
CA ARG A 75 -2.04 2.71 6.14
C ARG A 75 -0.61 2.25 5.89
N LYS A 76 0.38 3.14 5.90
CA LYS A 76 1.65 2.71 6.50
C LYS A 76 1.31 2.55 7.97
N ARG A 77 0.75 1.39 8.34
CA ARG A 77 0.78 0.96 9.74
C ARG A 77 2.24 1.15 10.09
N ARG A 78 2.55 2.22 10.84
CA ARG A 78 3.76 2.23 11.64
C ARG A 78 3.70 0.86 12.28
N MET A 79 4.67 0.01 11.95
CA MET A 79 4.82 -1.26 12.61
C MET A 79 4.64 -0.91 14.08
N ALA A 80 3.51 -1.34 14.67
CA ALA A 80 3.24 -1.03 16.06
C ALA A 80 4.51 -1.44 16.77
N SER A 81 5.06 -0.49 17.51
CA SER A 81 6.31 -0.50 18.29
C SER A 81 6.89 -1.90 18.41
N PRO A 82 8.22 -2.11 18.24
CA PRO A 82 8.80 -3.44 18.48
C PRO A 82 8.21 -3.97 19.79
N THR A 83 7.38 -5.01 19.70
CA THR A 83 6.62 -5.54 20.83
C THR A 83 7.63 -6.32 21.65
N VAL A 84 8.52 -5.58 22.32
CA VAL A 84 9.50 -6.13 23.26
C VAL A 84 8.75 -6.66 24.48
N THR A 85 7.62 -6.05 24.82
CA THR A 85 6.69 -6.50 25.86
C THR A 85 5.67 -7.47 25.27
N GLY A 86 5.76 -8.73 25.64
CA GLY A 86 4.85 -9.79 25.21
C GLY A 86 4.65 -10.83 26.30
N ASN A 87 3.70 -11.74 26.09
CA ASN A 87 3.53 -12.92 26.92
C ASN A 87 4.57 -13.98 26.51
N TRP A 88 5.57 -14.19 27.35
CA TRP A 88 6.69 -15.11 27.09
C TRP A 88 6.56 -16.37 27.92
N GLN A 89 7.13 -17.48 27.42
CA GLN A 89 7.28 -18.73 28.15
C GLN A 89 8.74 -19.15 28.15
N CYS A 90 9.29 -19.45 29.33
CA CYS A 90 10.67 -19.94 29.46
C CYS A 90 10.75 -21.39 28.98
N ARG A 91 11.81 -21.75 28.26
CA ARG A 91 12.07 -23.14 27.87
C ARG A 91 12.74 -23.98 28.96
N VAL A 92 13.28 -23.33 30.00
CA VAL A 92 13.98 -23.98 31.12
C VAL A 92 13.03 -24.23 32.28
N CYS A 93 12.43 -23.16 32.84
CA CYS A 93 11.55 -23.27 34.00
C CYS A 93 10.06 -23.36 33.64
N HIS A 94 9.69 -23.28 32.35
CA HIS A 94 8.31 -23.32 31.85
C HIS A 94 7.37 -22.21 32.37
N SER A 95 7.86 -21.30 33.22
CA SER A 95 7.14 -20.13 33.71
C SER A 95 6.73 -19.21 32.57
N ARG A 96 5.59 -18.55 32.75
CA ARG A 96 5.06 -17.54 31.82
C ARG A 96 5.07 -16.17 32.49
N TRP A 97 5.42 -15.13 31.75
CA TRP A 97 5.40 -13.75 32.25
C TRP A 97 5.10 -12.77 31.12
N TYR A 98 4.64 -11.58 31.52
CA TYR A 98 4.45 -10.46 30.61
C TYR A 98 5.58 -9.46 30.82
N GLY A 99 6.36 -9.14 29.78
CA GLY A 99 7.54 -8.31 29.95
C GLY A 99 8.54 -8.50 28.82
N ASP A 100 9.81 -8.27 29.12
CA ASP A 100 10.91 -8.49 28.18
C ASP A 100 11.16 -9.99 27.95
N LYS A 101 11.85 -10.30 26.85
CA LYS A 101 12.21 -11.68 26.44
C LYS A 101 13.18 -12.39 27.42
N ARG A 102 13.61 -11.74 28.51
CA ARG A 102 14.45 -12.36 29.56
C ARG A 102 13.58 -12.97 30.65
N CYS A 103 13.86 -14.22 31.00
CA CYS A 103 13.11 -14.91 32.05
C CYS A 103 13.51 -14.37 33.43
N PRO A 104 12.56 -13.86 34.23
CA PRO A 104 12.87 -13.35 35.57
C PRO A 104 13.23 -14.45 36.58
N GLY A 105 12.95 -15.72 36.26
CA GLY A 105 13.25 -16.86 37.13
C GLY A 105 14.48 -17.66 36.70
N CYS A 106 15.18 -17.25 35.64
CA CYS A 106 16.38 -17.95 35.13
C CYS A 106 17.54 -16.97 34.86
N ASP A 107 17.48 -15.75 35.41
CA ASP A 107 18.61 -14.81 35.37
C ASP A 107 19.76 -15.31 36.24
#